data_AF-A0A950SS15-F1
#
_entry.id   AF-A0A950SS15-F1
#
_cell.length_a   1.000
_cell.length_b   1.000
_cell.length_c   1.000
_cell.angle_alpha   90.00
_cell.angle_beta   90.00
_cell.angle_gamma   90.00
#
_symmetry.space_group_name_H-M   'P 1'
#
loop_
_entity.id
_entity.type
_entity.pdbx_description
1 polymer ?
#
loop_
_entity_poly.entity_id
_entity_poly.type
_entity_poly.pdbx_seq_one_letter_code
_entity_poly.pdbx_strand_id
1 'polypeptide(L)'
;LVRFRFFGREAVETFFLAPLLVPEILLGAALYLFYARLAVQASIWTLLCGHLVICTPYVIRSVTAGLVGLDPRLEEAAMSLGATRVQAFFRVTLPLLRSSLVSGAIFAFIISFSDINLALFLSGPQSTSLPVHIFSQIQWQGDPTIAAASSLQIVVIGLLILIVQRIFRLRIVV
;
A
#
# COMPACT_ATOMS: atom_id res chain seq x y z
N LEU A 1 -16.91 -4.19 2.32
CA LEU A 1 -17.02 -4.88 1.02
C LEU A 1 -17.37 -6.35 1.19
N VAL A 2 -16.60 -7.17 1.94
CA VAL A 2 -16.85 -8.62 2.04
C VAL A 2 -18.11 -9.02 2.81
N ARG A 3 -18.30 -8.49 4.03
CA ARG A 3 -19.32 -8.99 4.98
C ARG A 3 -20.74 -8.46 4.76
N PHE A 4 -20.90 -7.31 4.10
CA PHE A 4 -22.19 -6.66 3.91
C PHE A 4 -22.60 -6.66 2.43
N ARG A 5 -23.89 -6.93 2.18
CA ARG A 5 -24.52 -6.74 0.87
C ARG A 5 -25.34 -5.45 0.96
N PHE A 6 -24.97 -4.44 0.18
CA PHE A 6 -25.67 -3.16 0.11
C PHE A 6 -25.66 -2.63 -1.32
N PHE A 7 -26.62 -1.75 -1.63
CA PHE A 7 -26.74 -1.13 -2.94
C PHE A 7 -25.53 -0.22 -3.23
N GLY A 8 -24.88 -0.37 -4.38
CA GLY A 8 -23.67 0.38 -4.74
C GLY A 8 -22.34 -0.22 -4.26
N ARG A 9 -22.34 -1.44 -3.70
CA ARG A 9 -21.11 -2.16 -3.31
C ARG A 9 -20.08 -2.23 -4.44
N GLU A 10 -20.52 -2.56 -5.65
CA GLU A 10 -19.65 -2.67 -6.82
C GLU A 10 -19.00 -1.32 -7.16
N ALA A 11 -19.77 -0.23 -7.14
CA ALA A 11 -19.22 1.11 -7.36
C ALA A 11 -18.15 1.48 -6.32
N VAL A 12 -18.36 1.14 -5.05
CA VAL A 12 -17.36 1.36 -3.99
C VAL A 12 -16.10 0.52 -4.24
N GLU A 13 -16.27 -0.75 -4.62
CA GLU A 13 -15.15 -1.64 -4.95
C GLU A 13 -14.35 -1.12 -6.15
N THR A 14 -15.04 -0.73 -7.23
CA THR A 14 -14.43 -0.12 -8.41
C THR A 14 -13.73 1.18 -8.06
N PHE A 15 -14.31 2.05 -7.22
CA PHE A 15 -13.67 3.31 -6.82
C PHE A 15 -12.31 3.08 -6.14
N PHE A 16 -12.26 2.15 -5.17
CA PHE A 16 -11.02 1.85 -4.46
C PHE A 16 -9.99 1.10 -5.32
N LEU A 17 -10.44 0.33 -6.30
CA LEU A 17 -9.56 -0.40 -7.22
C LEU A 17 -9.20 0.40 -8.48
N ALA A 18 -9.91 1.50 -8.78
CA ALA A 18 -9.68 2.34 -9.95
C ALA A 18 -8.24 2.81 -10.12
N PRO A 19 -7.48 3.15 -9.06
CA PRO A 19 -6.07 3.53 -9.21
C PRO A 19 -5.20 2.45 -9.88
N LEU A 20 -5.56 1.17 -9.78
CA LEU A 20 -4.84 0.08 -10.45
C LEU A 20 -5.04 0.04 -11.97
N LEU A 21 -6.12 0.66 -12.47
CA LEU A 21 -6.44 0.69 -13.90
C LEU A 21 -5.71 1.81 -14.63
N VAL A 22 -5.27 2.83 -13.90
CA VAL A 22 -4.57 3.99 -14.45
C VAL A 22 -3.07 3.73 -14.40
N PRO A 23 -2.33 3.90 -15.50
CA PRO A 23 -0.87 3.85 -15.47
C PRO A 23 -0.29 4.82 -14.42
N GLU A 24 0.61 4.35 -13.56
CA GLU A 24 1.09 5.11 -12.40
C GLU A 24 1.72 6.46 -12.78
N ILE A 25 2.43 6.50 -13.91
CA ILE A 25 3.03 7.74 -14.42
C ILE A 25 1.97 8.78 -14.81
N LEU A 26 0.84 8.34 -15.37
CA LEU A 26 -0.29 9.21 -15.71
C LEU A 26 -0.99 9.69 -14.44
N LEU A 27 -1.13 8.82 -13.44
CA LEU A 27 -1.69 9.17 -12.14
C LEU A 27 -0.83 10.23 -11.43
N GLY A 28 0.51 10.09 -11.45
CA GLY A 28 1.42 11.08 -10.89
C GLY A 28 1.33 12.43 -11.56
N ALA A 29 1.32 12.48 -12.90
CA ALA A 29 1.12 13.72 -13.64
C ALA A 29 -0.26 14.35 -13.36
N ALA A 30 -1.33 13.53 -13.32
CA ALA A 30 -2.67 14.01 -13.03
C ALA A 30 -2.81 14.59 -11.62
N LEU A 31 -2.24 13.94 -10.61
CA LEU A 31 -2.22 14.44 -9.23
C LEU A 31 -1.40 15.72 -9.12
N TYR A 32 -0.28 15.82 -9.82
CA TYR A 32 0.52 17.06 -9.86
C TYR A 32 -0.28 18.23 -10.44
N LEU A 33 -0.93 18.03 -11.60
CA LEU A 33 -1.80 19.04 -12.20
C LEU A 33 -2.97 19.42 -11.28
N PHE A 34 -3.54 18.44 -10.58
CA PHE A 34 -4.60 18.68 -9.60
C PHE A 34 -4.11 19.55 -8.43
N TYR A 35 -2.97 19.22 -7.81
CA TYR A 35 -2.38 20.02 -6.74
C TYR A 35 -1.98 21.42 -7.20
N ALA A 36 -1.44 21.55 -8.42
CA ALA A 36 -1.11 22.84 -9.00
C ALA A 36 -2.35 23.75 -9.13
N ARG A 37 -3.51 23.21 -9.53
CA ARG A 37 -4.77 23.97 -9.56
C ARG A 37 -5.25 24.41 -8.17
N LEU A 38 -4.89 23.68 -7.13
CA LEU A 38 -5.16 24.04 -5.74
C LEU A 38 -4.08 24.94 -5.13
N ALA A 39 -3.10 25.38 -5.92
CA ALA A 39 -1.92 26.11 -5.45
C ALA A 39 -1.12 25.37 -4.35
N VAL A 40 -1.19 24.04 -4.35
CA VAL A 40 -0.42 23.17 -3.44
C VAL A 40 0.88 22.79 -4.14
N GLN A 41 2.01 23.10 -3.51
CA GLN A 41 3.33 22.77 -4.03
C GLN A 41 3.70 21.31 -3.75
N ALA A 42 4.52 20.73 -4.62
CA ALA A 42 5.10 19.41 -4.42
C ALA A 42 5.90 19.38 -3.11
N SER A 43 5.59 18.40 -2.27
CA SER A 43 6.13 18.24 -0.92
C SER A 43 6.01 16.78 -0.46
N ILE A 44 6.58 16.47 0.69
CA ILE A 44 6.41 15.15 1.31
C ILE A 44 4.93 14.80 1.53
N TRP A 45 4.05 15.78 1.73
CA TRP A 45 2.63 15.57 1.96
C TRP A 45 1.88 15.19 0.68
N THR A 46 2.15 15.87 -0.44
CA THR A 46 1.56 15.52 -1.73
C THR A 46 2.04 14.14 -2.18
N LEU A 47 3.32 13.83 -1.92
CA LEU A 47 3.88 12.51 -2.18
C LEU A 47 3.20 11.43 -1.31
N LEU A 48 3.05 11.67 -0.01
CA LEU A 48 2.36 10.76 0.90
C LEU A 48 0.92 10.49 0.45
N CYS A 49 0.16 11.53 0.09
CA CYS A 49 -1.19 11.38 -0.44
C CYS A 49 -1.21 10.56 -1.74
N GLY A 50 -0.26 10.79 -2.65
CA GLY A 50 -0.11 9.98 -3.87
C GLY A 50 0.13 8.49 -3.56
N HIS A 51 1.04 8.19 -2.64
CA HIS A 51 1.27 6.82 -2.19
C HIS A 51 0.04 6.20 -1.53
N LEU A 52 -0.72 6.96 -0.73
CA LEU A 52 -1.98 6.44 -0.18
C LEU A 52 -2.95 6.03 -1.28
N VAL A 53 -3.08 6.81 -2.36
CA VAL A 53 -3.94 6.46 -3.50
C VAL A 53 -3.52 5.15 -4.15
N ILE A 54 -2.22 4.94 -4.42
CA ILE A 54 -1.75 3.72 -5.09
C ILE A 54 -1.62 2.51 -4.17
N CYS A 55 -1.33 2.69 -2.88
CA CYS A 55 -1.13 1.59 -1.95
C CYS A 55 -2.46 1.03 -1.40
N THR A 56 -3.48 1.88 -1.26
CA THR A 56 -4.82 1.50 -0.76
C THR A 56 -5.42 0.27 -1.46
N PRO A 57 -5.46 0.17 -2.82
CA PRO A 57 -6.04 -1.00 -3.47
C PRO A 57 -5.34 -2.31 -3.11
N TYR A 58 -4.01 -2.30 -2.92
CA TYR A 58 -3.25 -3.50 -2.53
C TYR A 58 -3.56 -3.92 -1.09
N VAL A 59 -3.66 -2.98 -0.17
CA VAL A 59 -4.06 -3.26 1.22
C VAL A 59 -5.49 -3.80 1.26
N ILE A 60 -6.42 -3.18 0.52
CA ILE A 60 -7.80 -3.64 0.42
C ILE A 60 -7.86 -5.07 -0.13
N ARG A 61 -7.12 -5.38 -1.19
CA ARG A 61 -7.04 -6.74 -1.76
C ARG A 61 -6.53 -7.75 -0.75
N SER A 62 -5.45 -7.44 -0.04
CA SER A 62 -4.86 -8.34 0.96
C SER A 62 -5.81 -8.60 2.14
N VAL A 63 -6.42 -7.55 2.70
CA VAL A 63 -7.39 -7.67 3.79
C VAL A 63 -8.67 -8.38 3.34
N THR A 64 -9.14 -8.12 2.13
CA THR A 64 -10.31 -8.79 1.53
C THR A 64 -10.06 -10.29 1.40
N ALA A 65 -8.90 -10.70 0.87
CA ALA A 65 -8.52 -12.11 0.77
C ALA A 65 -8.47 -12.78 2.15
N GLY A 66 -7.90 -12.10 3.15
CA GLY A 66 -7.92 -12.56 4.53
C GLY A 66 -9.32 -12.76 5.10
N LEU A 67 -10.19 -11.78 4.90
CA LEU A 67 -11.54 -11.79 5.46
C LEU A 67 -12.45 -12.82 4.79
N VAL A 68 -12.25 -13.09 3.50
CA VAL A 68 -12.94 -14.18 2.78
C VAL A 68 -12.52 -15.54 3.33
N GLY A 69 -11.25 -15.72 3.71
CA GLY A 69 -10.75 -16.95 4.31
C GLY A 69 -11.17 -17.19 5.77
N LEU A 70 -11.73 -16.18 6.46
CA LEU A 70 -12.18 -16.31 7.85
C LEU A 70 -13.63 -16.79 7.95
N ASP A 71 -13.83 -17.86 8.73
CA ASP A 71 -15.16 -18.39 9.06
C ASP A 71 -16.01 -17.31 9.77
N PRO A 72 -17.14 -16.87 9.17
CA PRO A 72 -18.04 -15.90 9.78
C PRO A 72 -18.57 -16.36 11.16
N ARG A 73 -18.64 -17.67 11.40
CA ARG A 73 -19.18 -18.24 12.65
C ARG A 73 -18.38 -17.84 13.87
N LEU A 74 -17.10 -17.48 13.73
CA LEU A 74 -16.28 -16.99 14.83
C LEU A 74 -16.77 -15.62 15.34
N GLU A 75 -17.24 -14.75 14.43
CA GLU A 75 -17.84 -13.47 14.77
C GLU A 75 -19.22 -13.67 15.41
N GLU A 76 -20.03 -14.57 14.86
CA GLU A 76 -21.37 -14.92 15.37
C GLU A 76 -21.32 -15.56 16.76
N ALA A 77 -20.34 -16.43 17.01
CA ALA A 77 -20.12 -17.05 18.33
C ALA A 77 -19.74 -16.00 19.38
N ALA A 78 -18.87 -15.04 19.03
CA ALA A 78 -18.52 -13.94 19.93
C ALA A 78 -19.75 -13.08 20.27
N MET A 79 -20.60 -12.79 19.27
CA MET A 79 -21.84 -12.05 19.49
C MET A 79 -22.84 -12.83 20.34
N SER A 80 -22.92 -14.15 20.17
CA SER A 80 -23.77 -15.04 20.98
C SER A 80 -23.35 -15.09 22.45
N LEU A 81 -22.07 -14.84 22.75
CA LEU A 81 -21.53 -14.71 24.11
C LEU A 81 -21.69 -13.29 24.70
N GLY A 82 -22.44 -12.42 24.03
CA GLY A 82 -22.75 -11.06 24.51
C GLY A 82 -21.82 -9.97 23.99
N ALA A 83 -20.89 -10.27 23.07
CA ALA A 83 -20.10 -9.23 22.45
C ALA A 83 -20.94 -8.39 21.47
N THR A 84 -20.78 -7.07 21.46
CA THR A 84 -21.32 -6.25 20.37
C THR A 84 -20.54 -6.52 19.07
N ARG A 85 -21.12 -6.20 17.91
CA ARG A 85 -20.43 -6.36 16.62
C ARG A 85 -19.06 -5.66 16.56
N VAL A 86 -18.96 -4.47 17.16
CA VAL A 86 -17.69 -3.74 17.27
C VAL A 86 -16.69 -4.49 18.15
N GLN A 87 -17.13 -5.02 19.29
CA GLN A 87 -16.28 -5.85 20.16
C GLN A 87 -15.82 -7.14 19.46
N ALA A 88 -16.72 -7.83 18.75
CA ALA A 88 -16.39 -9.03 17.98
C ALA A 88 -15.38 -8.72 16.85
N PHE A 89 -15.51 -7.57 16.20
CA PHE A 89 -14.52 -7.10 15.22
C PHE A 89 -13.13 -6.94 15.86
N PHE A 90 -13.01 -6.15 16.93
CA PHE A 90 -11.70 -5.86 17.53
C PHE A 90 -11.09 -7.05 18.30
N ARG A 91 -11.91 -7.92 18.90
CA ARG A 91 -11.44 -9.05 19.73
C ARG A 91 -11.23 -10.34 18.96
N VAL A 92 -11.94 -10.55 17.86
CA VAL A 92 -11.89 -11.80 17.08
C VAL A 92 -11.42 -11.55 15.66
N THR A 93 -12.14 -10.72 14.91
CA THR A 93 -11.87 -10.55 13.47
C THR A 93 -10.51 -9.90 13.21
N LEU A 94 -10.21 -8.79 13.89
CA LEU A 94 -8.99 -8.01 13.67
C LEU A 94 -7.71 -8.79 14.05
N PRO A 95 -7.63 -9.48 15.21
CA PRO A 95 -6.48 -10.34 15.53
C PRO A 95 -6.29 -11.49 14.55
N LEU A 96 -7.37 -12.08 14.04
CA LEU A 96 -7.30 -13.13 13.03
C LEU A 96 -6.84 -12.59 11.66
N LEU A 97 -7.21 -11.36 11.33
CA LEU A 97 -6.76 -10.66 10.12
C LEU A 97 -5.32 -10.13 10.18
N ARG A 98 -4.62 -10.24 11.32
CA ARG A 98 -3.26 -9.68 11.49
C ARG A 98 -2.29 -10.08 10.38
N SER A 99 -2.37 -11.33 9.91
CA SER A 99 -1.51 -11.88 8.87
C SER A 99 -1.76 -11.17 7.52
N SER A 100 -3.03 -10.93 7.20
CA SER A 100 -3.43 -10.22 5.99
C SER A 100 -3.14 -8.73 6.06
N LEU A 101 -3.30 -8.10 7.22
CA LEU A 101 -2.90 -6.70 7.44
C LEU A 101 -1.40 -6.51 7.24
N VAL A 102 -0.59 -7.42 7.78
CA VAL A 102 0.86 -7.40 7.62
C VAL A 102 1.25 -7.62 6.16
N SER A 103 0.63 -8.58 5.48
CA SER A 103 0.86 -8.79 4.04
C SER A 103 0.52 -7.53 3.24
N GLY A 104 -0.63 -6.90 3.49
CA GLY A 104 -1.01 -5.64 2.84
C GLY A 104 -0.02 -4.50 3.11
N ALA A 105 0.47 -4.39 4.35
CA ALA A 105 1.47 -3.40 4.73
C ALA A 105 2.82 -3.62 4.02
N ILE A 106 3.26 -4.87 3.88
CA ILE A 106 4.48 -5.21 3.11
C ILE A 106 4.32 -4.78 1.65
N PHE A 107 3.20 -5.12 1.00
CA PHE A 107 2.95 -4.70 -0.38
C PHE A 107 2.94 -3.18 -0.52
N ALA A 108 2.24 -2.48 0.37
CA ALA A 108 2.21 -1.02 0.38
C ALA A 108 3.62 -0.43 0.54
N PHE A 109 4.44 -0.98 1.44
CA PHE A 109 5.82 -0.54 1.64
C PHE A 109 6.67 -0.76 0.40
N ILE A 110 6.64 -1.96 -0.20
CA ILE A 110 7.41 -2.28 -1.41
C ILE A 110 7.05 -1.28 -2.51
N ILE A 111 5.77 -1.14 -2.80
CA ILE A 111 5.27 -0.27 -3.86
C ILE A 111 5.68 1.18 -3.60
N SER A 112 5.45 1.68 -2.39
CA SER A 112 5.80 3.07 -2.06
C SER A 112 7.30 3.32 -2.12
N PHE A 113 8.12 2.40 -1.63
CA PHE A 113 9.56 2.57 -1.53
C PHE A 113 10.29 2.39 -2.87
N SER A 114 9.75 1.56 -3.79
CA SER A 114 10.30 1.40 -5.14
C SER A 114 9.74 2.36 -6.17
N ASP A 115 8.69 3.12 -5.83
CA ASP A 115 8.02 3.95 -6.82
C ASP A 115 8.81 5.21 -7.17
N ILE A 116 9.03 5.35 -8.47
CA ILE A 116 9.61 6.54 -9.10
C ILE A 116 8.52 7.38 -9.78
N ASN A 117 7.42 6.76 -10.20
CA ASN A 117 6.45 7.38 -11.11
C ASN A 117 5.70 8.52 -10.42
N LEU A 118 5.22 8.34 -9.19
CA LEU A 118 4.62 9.45 -8.43
C LEU A 118 5.70 10.38 -7.90
N ALA A 119 6.80 9.81 -7.41
CA ALA A 119 7.86 10.57 -6.78
C ALA A 119 8.47 11.61 -7.74
N LEU A 120 8.56 11.32 -9.03
CA LEU A 120 9.06 12.26 -10.02
C LEU A 120 8.21 13.54 -10.12
N PHE A 121 6.89 13.44 -9.94
CA PHE A 121 5.98 14.58 -10.07
C PHE A 121 5.62 15.23 -8.73
N LEU A 122 5.52 14.45 -7.65
CA LEU A 122 4.95 14.90 -6.39
C LEU A 122 6.00 15.20 -5.30
N SER A 123 7.27 14.87 -5.52
CA SER A 123 8.36 15.21 -4.59
C SER A 123 8.74 16.68 -4.70
N GLY A 124 8.87 17.36 -3.55
CA GLY A 124 9.42 18.71 -3.50
C GLY A 124 10.96 18.71 -3.60
N PRO A 125 11.60 19.88 -3.85
CA PRO A 125 13.05 20.01 -3.99
C PRO A 125 13.87 19.53 -2.78
N GLN A 126 13.28 19.55 -1.59
CA GLN A 126 13.90 19.11 -0.34
C GLN A 126 13.52 17.68 0.06
N SER A 127 12.66 17.01 -0.72
CA SER A 127 12.11 15.69 -0.39
C SER A 127 12.26 14.71 -1.55
N THR A 128 13.42 14.73 -2.21
CA THR A 128 13.73 13.80 -3.30
C THR A 128 13.82 12.37 -2.76
N SER A 129 13.03 11.46 -3.31
CA SER A 129 13.09 10.05 -2.93
C SER A 129 14.35 9.37 -3.47
N LEU A 130 14.77 8.28 -2.82
CA LEU A 130 15.92 7.49 -3.25
C LEU A 130 15.81 7.02 -4.71
N PRO A 131 14.66 6.48 -5.19
CA PRO A 131 14.50 6.09 -6.60
C PRO A 131 14.68 7.25 -7.58
N VAL A 132 14.14 8.44 -7.26
CA VAL A 132 14.28 9.63 -8.12
C VAL A 132 15.74 10.08 -8.17
N HIS A 133 16.44 10.05 -7.04
CA HIS A 133 17.86 10.40 -6.99
C HIS A 133 18.69 9.43 -7.86
N ILE A 134 18.50 8.12 -7.69
CA ILE A 134 19.17 7.10 -8.51
C ILE A 134 18.92 7.34 -10.00
N PHE A 135 17.66 7.57 -10.39
CA PHE A 135 17.32 7.82 -11.79
C PHE A 135 17.94 9.10 -12.36
N SER A 136 17.93 10.19 -11.59
CA SER A 136 18.57 11.44 -12.01
C SER A 136 20.07 11.24 -12.25
N GLN A 137 20.74 10.47 -11.40
CA GLN A 137 22.17 10.20 -11.54
C GLN A 137 22.47 9.38 -12.79
N ILE A 138 21.65 8.36 -13.13
CA ILE A 138 21.84 7.55 -14.35
C ILE A 138 21.82 8.40 -15.62
N GLN A 139 20.95 9.43 -15.67
CA GLN A 139 20.85 10.28 -16.85
C GLN A 139 22.05 11.20 -17.05
N TRP A 140 22.71 11.61 -15.96
CA TRP A 140 23.76 12.64 -16.00
C TRP A 140 25.18 12.07 -15.75
N GLN A 141 25.33 10.92 -15.10
CA GLN A 141 26.60 10.31 -14.72
C GLN A 141 26.51 8.76 -14.74
N GLY A 142 27.35 8.11 -15.54
CA GLY A 142 27.48 6.64 -15.55
C GLY A 142 28.31 6.10 -14.37
N ASP A 143 28.03 6.55 -13.15
CA ASP A 143 28.82 6.23 -11.95
C ASP A 143 28.48 4.82 -11.41
N PRO A 144 29.46 3.90 -11.24
CA PRO A 144 29.24 2.58 -10.64
C PRO A 144 28.68 2.63 -9.21
N THR A 145 28.80 3.76 -8.50
CA THR A 145 28.22 3.98 -7.17
C THR A 145 26.69 3.86 -7.19
N ILE A 146 26.03 4.17 -8.32
CA ILE A 146 24.57 4.05 -8.48
C ILE A 146 24.14 2.58 -8.50
N ALA A 147 24.91 1.72 -9.17
CA ALA A 147 24.66 0.29 -9.19
C ALA A 147 24.83 -0.33 -7.79
N ALA A 148 25.84 0.13 -7.04
CA ALA A 148 26.03 -0.25 -5.64
C ALA A 148 24.85 0.20 -4.75
N ALA A 149 24.36 1.44 -4.89
CA ALA A 149 23.21 1.93 -4.14
C ALA A 149 21.92 1.14 -4.47
N SER A 150 21.69 0.84 -5.75
CA SER A 150 20.51 0.09 -6.21
C SER A 150 20.53 -1.36 -5.71
N SER A 151 21.69 -2.03 -5.75
CA SER A 151 21.84 -3.38 -5.20
C SER A 151 21.64 -3.40 -3.68
N LEU A 152 22.17 -2.41 -2.96
CA LEU A 152 21.92 -2.26 -1.52
C LEU A 152 20.43 -2.05 -1.22
N GLN A 153 19.75 -1.21 -2.01
CA GLN A 153 18.31 -0.99 -1.89
C GLN A 153 17.52 -2.30 -2.02
N ILE A 154 17.84 -3.12 -3.03
CA ILE A 154 17.22 -4.44 -3.22
C ILE A 154 17.47 -5.35 -2.02
N VAL A 155 18.70 -5.39 -1.51
CA VAL A 155 19.07 -6.21 -0.34
C VAL A 155 18.32 -5.76 0.91
N VAL A 156 18.20 -4.45 1.16
CA VAL A 156 17.48 -3.89 2.30
C VAL A 156 16.00 -4.24 2.24
N ILE A 157 15.34 -4.03 1.08
CA ILE A 157 13.93 -4.40 0.90
C ILE A 157 13.75 -5.91 1.13
N GLY A 158 14.62 -6.73 0.55
CA GLY A 158 14.58 -8.19 0.72
C GLY A 158 14.72 -8.62 2.18
N LEU A 159 15.68 -8.06 2.91
CA LEU A 159 15.87 -8.31 4.35
C LEU A 159 14.65 -7.90 5.16
N LEU A 160 14.08 -6.71 4.91
CA LEU A 160 12.88 -6.25 5.60
C LEU A 160 11.70 -7.21 5.37
N ILE A 161 11.49 -7.65 4.14
CA ILE A 161 10.44 -8.63 3.81
C ILE A 161 10.68 -9.94 4.57
N LEU A 162 11.91 -10.48 4.55
CA LEU A 162 12.26 -11.72 5.23
C LEU A 162 12.04 -11.63 6.75
N ILE A 163 12.44 -10.52 7.37
CA ILE A 163 12.24 -10.26 8.80
C ILE A 163 10.74 -10.27 9.12
N VAL A 164 9.94 -9.53 8.35
CA VAL A 164 8.49 -9.44 8.59
C VAL A 164 7.83 -10.81 8.37
N GLN A 165 8.19 -11.54 7.30
CA GLN A 165 7.69 -12.89 7.07
C GLN A 165 8.02 -13.84 8.23
N ARG A 166 9.23 -13.75 8.78
CA ARG A 166 9.69 -14.60 9.88
C ARG A 166 8.98 -14.31 11.20
N ILE A 167 8.77 -13.03 11.51
CA ILE A 167 8.07 -12.58 12.74
C ILE A 167 6.59 -12.99 12.69
N PHE A 168 5.92 -12.75 11.57
CA PHE A 168 4.48 -12.95 11.47
C PHE A 168 4.08 -14.38 11.06
N ARG A 169 5.06 -15.29 10.86
CA ARG A 169 4.87 -16.67 10.38
C ARG A 169 3.75 -16.73 9.34
N LEU A 170 3.85 -15.90 8.32
CA LEU A 170 2.87 -15.87 7.25
C LEU A 170 2.84 -17.28 6.67
N ARG A 171 1.79 -18.06 6.95
CA ARG A 171 1.53 -19.31 6.24
C ARG A 171 1.24 -18.88 4.83
N ILE A 172 2.24 -18.97 3.96
CA ILE A 172 2.05 -18.89 2.53
C ILE A 172 1.14 -20.08 2.23
N VAL A 173 -0.15 -19.81 2.06
CA VAL A 173 -1.08 -20.77 1.46
C VAL A 173 -0.69 -20.76 -0.02
N VAL A 174 0.26 -21.63 -0.36
CA VAL A 174 0.50 -22.07 -1.74
C VAL A 174 -0.57 -23.09 -2.09
#